data_AF-A0A2N2MVN4-F1
#
_entry.id   AF-A0A2N2MVN4-F1
#
_cell.length_a   1.000
_cell.length_b   1.000
_cell.length_c   1.000
_cell.angle_alpha   90.00
_cell.angle_beta   90.00
_cell.angle_gamma   90.00
#
_symmetry.space_group_name_H-M   'P 1'
#
loop_
_entity.id
_entity.type
_entity.pdbx_description
1 polymer ?
#
loop_
_entity_poly.entity_id
_entity_poly.type
_entity_poly.pdbx_seq_one_letter_code
_entity_poly.pdbx_strand_id
1 'polypeptide(L)'
;MSSDESVVSNIIFWTGLHRVEIIRFAQPVDEDYWVKKLVPDRCMETYTCFDWVEDPKGLKLNHLYVNWKERGAVDFSTWLGIGLPDDLIPPVKKAVLWYGEPGEGLYFSIDMAATLHKRAYGVMPSTAWVRTQPLKAKKRIDVGEGADQGTVELMNGLWVPERFVVVGIPD
;
A
#
# COMPACT_ATOMS: atom_id res chain seq x y z
N MET A 1 -0.04 13.61 -24.55
CA MET A 1 -0.27 14.27 -23.24
C MET A 1 -0.40 15.75 -23.48
N SER A 2 -1.54 16.35 -23.13
CA SER A 2 -1.56 17.81 -23.01
C SER A 2 -0.74 18.19 -21.77
N SER A 3 -0.12 19.36 -21.79
CA SER A 3 0.71 19.91 -20.71
C SER A 3 -0.03 20.18 -19.39
N ASP A 4 -1.34 19.91 -19.34
CA ASP A 4 -2.27 20.49 -18.37
C ASP A 4 -2.83 19.44 -17.38
N GLU A 5 -2.31 18.21 -17.43
CA GLU A 5 -2.61 17.17 -16.44
C GLU A 5 -1.49 17.07 -15.40
N SER A 6 -1.84 17.12 -14.12
CA SER A 6 -0.87 17.03 -13.03
C SER A 6 -1.37 16.15 -11.90
N VAL A 7 -0.50 15.29 -11.39
CA VAL A 7 -0.69 14.61 -10.10
C VAL A 7 -0.48 15.64 -8.99
N VAL A 8 -1.50 15.83 -8.15
CA VAL A 8 -1.46 16.82 -7.05
C VAL A 8 -1.36 16.18 -5.68
N SER A 9 -1.80 14.93 -5.54
CA SER A 9 -1.58 14.15 -4.32
C SER A 9 -1.29 12.69 -4.64
N ASN A 10 -0.44 12.06 -3.84
CA ASN A 10 -0.11 10.64 -3.86
C ASN A 10 0.13 10.23 -2.40
N ILE A 11 -0.86 9.57 -1.80
CA ILE A 11 -0.92 9.32 -0.36
C ILE A 11 -1.33 7.87 -0.12
N ILE A 12 -0.62 7.20 0.80
CA ILE A 12 -1.06 5.94 1.37
C ILE A 12 -1.60 6.23 2.76
N PHE A 13 -2.90 6.03 2.93
CA PHE A 13 -3.58 6.25 4.19
C PHE A 13 -3.25 5.15 5.21
N TRP A 14 -3.45 5.47 6.49
CA TRP A 14 -3.31 4.51 7.58
C TRP A 14 -4.19 3.26 7.43
N THR A 15 -5.24 3.32 6.60
CA THR A 15 -6.11 2.17 6.27
C THR A 15 -5.52 1.23 5.21
N GLY A 16 -4.37 1.57 4.63
CA GLY A 16 -3.75 0.86 3.52
C GLY A 16 -4.34 1.18 2.14
N LEU A 17 -5.25 2.16 2.06
CA LEU A 17 -5.72 2.71 0.80
C LEU A 17 -4.65 3.64 0.23
N HIS A 18 -4.20 3.36 -0.99
CA HIS A 18 -3.41 4.28 -1.78
C HIS A 18 -4.37 5.14 -2.60
N ARG A 19 -4.18 6.46 -2.59
CA ARG A 19 -4.91 7.42 -3.41
C ARG A 19 -3.95 8.32 -4.17
N VAL A 20 -4.20 8.45 -5.46
CA VAL A 20 -3.60 9.47 -6.30
C VAL A 20 -4.69 10.38 -6.82
N GLU A 21 -4.49 11.69 -6.70
CA GLU A 21 -5.35 12.71 -7.29
C GLU A 21 -4.66 13.34 -8.49
N ILE A 22 -5.39 13.39 -9.59
CA ILE A 22 -4.99 14.04 -10.83
C ILE A 22 -5.99 15.15 -11.12
N ILE A 23 -5.49 16.31 -11.52
CA ILE A 23 -6.33 17.41 -11.98
C ILE A 23 -6.02 17.77 -13.43
N ARG A 24 -7.05 18.24 -14.14
CA ARG A 24 -6.94 18.81 -15.47
C ARG A 24 -7.89 19.99 -15.65
N PHE A 25 -7.39 21.04 -16.29
CA PHE A 25 -8.17 22.24 -16.56
C PHE A 25 -9.06 22.08 -17.80
N ALA A 26 -10.30 22.54 -17.73
CA ALA A 26 -11.31 22.63 -18.80
C ALA A 26 -11.72 21.32 -19.50
N GLN A 27 -10.96 20.23 -19.35
CA GLN A 27 -11.18 18.95 -19.99
C GLN A 27 -11.11 17.81 -18.97
N PRO A 28 -11.88 16.72 -19.18
CA PRO A 28 -11.77 15.52 -18.37
C PRO A 28 -10.34 14.95 -18.37
N VAL A 29 -9.95 14.37 -17.24
CA VAL A 29 -8.69 13.64 -17.10
C VAL A 29 -8.78 12.33 -17.90
N ASP A 30 -7.68 11.94 -18.56
CA ASP A 30 -7.59 10.65 -19.26
C ASP A 30 -7.41 9.48 -18.26
N GLU A 31 -8.53 8.91 -17.80
CA GLU A 31 -8.55 7.86 -16.79
C GLU A 31 -7.71 6.63 -17.19
N ASP A 32 -7.93 6.10 -18.40
CA ASP A 32 -7.27 4.87 -18.87
C ASP A 32 -5.74 5.03 -18.88
N TYR A 33 -5.25 6.19 -19.33
CA TYR A 33 -3.83 6.50 -19.30
C TYR A 33 -3.28 6.51 -17.87
N TRP A 34 -3.95 7.20 -16.94
CA TRP A 34 -3.47 7.33 -15.56
C TRP A 34 -3.57 6.03 -14.78
N VAL A 35 -4.63 5.25 -14.94
CA VAL A 35 -4.76 3.92 -14.33
C VAL A 35 -3.60 3.02 -14.78
N LYS A 36 -3.38 2.91 -16.10
CA LYS A 36 -2.29 2.09 -16.66
C LYS A 36 -0.90 2.54 -16.20
N LYS A 37 -0.73 3.84 -15.95
CA LYS A 37 0.55 4.42 -15.54
C LYS A 37 0.83 4.28 -14.05
N LEU A 38 -0.20 4.38 -13.21
CA LEU A 38 -0.04 4.52 -11.76
C LEU A 38 -0.33 3.23 -11.00
N VAL A 39 -1.38 2.51 -11.39
CA VAL A 39 -1.84 1.35 -10.62
C VAL A 39 -0.93 0.17 -10.95
N PRO A 40 -0.23 -0.42 -9.96
CA PRO A 40 0.55 -1.62 -10.22
C PRO A 40 -0.34 -2.77 -10.68
N ASP A 41 0.13 -3.62 -11.60
CA ASP A 41 -0.66 -4.75 -12.14
C ASP A 41 -1.34 -5.61 -11.05
N ARG A 42 -0.63 -5.86 -9.96
CA ARG A 42 -1.11 -6.64 -8.80
C ARG A 42 -2.20 -5.97 -7.95
N CYS A 43 -2.47 -4.69 -8.20
CA CYS A 43 -3.49 -3.89 -7.54
C CYS A 43 -4.71 -3.63 -8.45
N MET A 44 -4.65 -4.03 -9.73
CA MET A 44 -5.70 -3.80 -10.74
C MET A 44 -7.04 -4.46 -10.39
N GLU A 45 -7.07 -5.42 -9.49
CA GLU A 45 -8.31 -6.06 -9.02
C GLU A 45 -9.04 -5.22 -7.95
N THR A 46 -8.35 -4.23 -7.36
CA THR A 46 -8.86 -3.44 -6.22
C THR A 46 -9.07 -1.97 -6.53
N TYR A 47 -8.68 -1.53 -7.72
CA TYR A 47 -8.71 -0.11 -8.00
C TYR A 47 -10.13 0.40 -8.18
N THR A 48 -10.33 1.67 -7.84
CA THR A 48 -11.54 2.42 -8.12
C THR A 48 -11.19 3.82 -8.56
N CYS A 49 -11.97 4.34 -9.51
CA CYS A 49 -11.89 5.71 -9.97
C CYS A 49 -13.10 6.50 -9.47
N PHE A 50 -12.88 7.75 -9.10
CA PHE A 50 -13.92 8.72 -8.81
C PHE A 50 -13.57 10.02 -9.49
N ASP A 51 -14.44 10.46 -10.40
CA ASP A 51 -14.33 11.73 -11.09
C ASP A 51 -15.23 12.79 -10.45
N TRP A 52 -14.75 14.03 -10.45
CA TRP A 52 -15.55 15.19 -10.02
C TRP A 52 -15.06 16.45 -10.71
N VAL A 53 -15.99 17.37 -11.01
CA VAL A 53 -15.68 18.69 -11.58
C VAL A 53 -15.94 19.78 -10.55
N GLU A 54 -14.89 20.51 -10.20
CA GLU A 54 -14.98 21.76 -9.44
C GLU A 54 -15.07 22.94 -10.44
N ASP A 55 -16.05 23.83 -10.29
CA ASP A 55 -16.20 24.98 -11.19
C ASP A 55 -16.10 26.33 -10.46
N PRO A 56 -14.91 26.70 -9.95
CA PRO A 56 -14.73 27.99 -9.31
C PRO A 56 -14.72 29.07 -10.40
N LYS A 57 -15.81 29.83 -10.49
CA LYS A 57 -15.95 30.98 -11.40
C LYS A 57 -15.87 30.64 -12.90
N GLY A 58 -16.33 29.45 -13.31
CA GLY A 58 -16.39 29.05 -14.73
C GLY A 58 -15.11 28.43 -15.27
N LEU A 59 -14.13 28.15 -14.41
CA LEU A 59 -12.81 27.63 -14.78
C LEU A 59 -12.77 26.09 -14.96
N LYS A 60 -13.83 25.36 -14.57
CA LYS A 60 -13.96 23.88 -14.71
C LYS A 60 -12.66 23.08 -14.50
N LEU A 61 -12.34 22.82 -13.25
CA LEU A 61 -11.27 21.92 -12.84
C LEU A 61 -11.81 20.49 -12.73
N ASN A 62 -11.23 19.56 -13.48
CA ASN A 62 -11.62 18.15 -13.48
C ASN A 62 -10.66 17.39 -12.58
N HIS A 63 -11.19 16.69 -11.58
CA HIS A 63 -10.46 15.84 -10.66
C HIS A 63 -10.70 14.37 -11.03
N LEU A 64 -9.65 13.57 -10.98
CA LEU A 64 -9.70 12.12 -11.00
C LEU A 64 -8.98 11.60 -9.76
N TYR A 65 -9.70 10.88 -8.93
CA TYR A 65 -9.14 10.13 -7.82
C TYR A 65 -9.01 8.67 -8.21
N VAL A 66 -7.78 8.19 -8.28
CA VAL A 66 -7.46 6.76 -8.48
C VAL A 66 -7.09 6.18 -7.13
N ASN A 67 -7.85 5.17 -6.68
CA ASN A 67 -7.63 4.52 -5.39
C ASN A 67 -7.37 3.04 -5.58
N TRP A 68 -6.52 2.42 -4.75
CA TRP A 68 -6.37 0.96 -4.69
C TRP A 68 -5.91 0.51 -3.31
N LYS A 69 -6.03 -0.78 -3.00
CA LYS A 69 -5.51 -1.35 -1.76
C LYS A 69 -4.03 -1.70 -1.96
N GLU A 70 -3.17 -1.21 -1.07
CA GLU A 70 -1.73 -1.28 -1.32
C GLU A 70 -1.18 -2.71 -1.29
N ARG A 71 -0.29 -2.99 -2.24
CA ARG A 71 0.51 -4.21 -2.34
C ARG A 71 1.92 -3.81 -2.73
N GLY A 72 2.64 -3.14 -1.84
CA GLY A 72 3.86 -2.45 -2.25
C GLY A 72 4.72 -1.96 -1.11
N ALA A 73 5.89 -1.45 -1.49
CA ALA A 73 6.84 -0.82 -0.59
C ALA A 73 6.28 0.53 -0.11
N VAL A 74 6.30 0.75 1.20
CA VAL A 74 5.74 1.94 1.85
C VAL A 74 6.77 2.54 2.81
N ASP A 75 6.83 3.88 2.83
CA ASP A 75 7.56 4.66 3.83
C ASP A 75 6.59 5.20 4.89
N PHE A 76 6.58 4.52 6.04
CA PHE A 76 5.78 4.84 7.22
C PHE A 76 6.35 6.02 8.02
N SER A 77 7.51 6.59 7.67
CA SER A 77 8.07 7.75 8.39
C SER A 77 7.11 8.94 8.39
N THR A 78 6.28 9.04 7.35
CA THR A 78 5.26 10.09 7.20
C THR A 78 4.10 9.93 8.18
N TRP A 79 3.87 8.73 8.71
CA TRP A 79 2.81 8.44 9.69
C TRP A 79 3.23 8.76 11.12
N LEU A 80 4.53 8.91 11.37
CA LEU A 80 5.07 9.25 12.70
C LEU A 80 4.78 10.71 13.11
N GLY A 81 4.39 11.58 12.15
CA GLY A 81 4.16 13.00 12.39
C GLY A 81 2.71 13.40 12.72
N ILE A 82 1.76 12.47 12.68
CA ILE A 82 0.32 12.78 12.76
C ILE A 82 -0.29 12.63 14.17
N GLY A 83 0.55 12.48 15.21
CA GLY A 83 0.08 12.44 16.61
C GLY A 83 -0.79 11.23 16.93
N LEU A 84 -0.50 10.07 16.31
CA LEU A 84 -1.17 8.82 16.62
C LEU A 84 -0.81 8.35 18.05
N PRO A 85 -1.74 7.66 18.75
CA PRO A 85 -1.43 6.90 19.96
C PRO A 85 -0.24 5.95 19.75
N ASP A 86 0.56 5.73 20.79
CA ASP A 86 1.80 4.93 20.71
C ASP A 86 1.59 3.51 20.16
N ASP A 87 0.43 2.89 20.44
CA ASP A 87 0.06 1.55 19.96
C ASP A 87 -0.37 1.51 18.49
N LEU A 88 -0.60 2.68 17.89
CA LEU A 88 -0.90 2.88 16.47
C LEU A 88 0.33 3.35 15.67
N ILE A 89 1.48 3.53 16.33
CA ILE A 89 2.74 3.87 15.68
C ILE A 89 3.40 2.60 15.11
N PRO A 90 3.67 2.53 13.79
CA PRO A 90 4.41 1.42 13.21
C PRO A 90 5.82 1.34 13.79
N PRO A 91 6.29 0.17 14.28
CA PRO A 91 7.66 -0.03 14.75
C PRO A 91 8.65 -0.22 13.58
N VAL A 92 8.38 0.40 12.43
CA VAL A 92 9.12 0.24 11.18
C VAL A 92 8.96 1.50 10.33
N LYS A 93 10.05 2.01 9.77
CA LYS A 93 10.01 3.12 8.79
C LYS A 93 9.71 2.65 7.38
N LYS A 94 10.37 1.59 6.91
CA LYS A 94 10.24 1.10 5.54
C LYS A 94 9.84 -0.36 5.56
N ALA A 95 8.73 -0.66 4.91
CA ALA A 95 8.17 -2.00 4.90
C ALA A 95 7.47 -2.26 3.57
N VAL A 96 6.94 -3.46 3.41
CA VAL A 96 5.94 -3.78 2.39
C VAL A 96 4.60 -3.97 3.05
N LEU A 97 3.61 -3.23 2.57
CA LEU A 97 2.20 -3.36 2.95
C LEU A 97 1.50 -4.21 1.88
N TRP A 98 0.82 -5.27 2.29
CA TRP A 98 0.19 -6.23 1.39
C TRP A 98 -1.26 -6.51 1.76
N TYR A 99 -2.18 -6.10 0.90
CA TYR A 99 -3.58 -6.47 1.02
C TYR A 99 -3.82 -7.95 0.67
N GLY A 100 -4.39 -8.72 1.59
CA GLY A 100 -4.85 -10.09 1.33
C GLY A 100 -6.27 -10.13 0.76
N GLU A 101 -6.43 -10.61 -0.48
CA GLU A 101 -7.75 -10.80 -1.11
C GLU A 101 -8.59 -11.88 -0.40
N PRO A 102 -9.92 -11.91 -0.57
CA PRO A 102 -10.74 -12.95 0.04
C PRO A 102 -10.30 -14.32 -0.45
N GLY A 103 -9.96 -15.22 0.48
CA GLY A 103 -9.45 -16.56 0.15
C GLY A 103 -7.93 -16.63 -0.01
N GLU A 104 -7.22 -15.50 0.00
CA GLU A 104 -5.76 -15.50 0.04
C GLU A 104 -5.25 -15.95 1.41
N GLY A 105 -4.35 -16.93 1.41
CA GLY A 105 -3.79 -17.48 2.64
C GLY A 105 -2.78 -16.54 3.28
N LEU A 106 -2.84 -16.37 4.60
CA LEU A 106 -1.93 -15.52 5.36
C LEU A 106 -0.45 -15.76 5.03
N TYR A 107 -0.03 -17.03 4.98
CA TYR A 107 1.37 -17.38 4.70
C TYR A 107 1.79 -17.03 3.28
N PHE A 108 0.89 -17.17 2.31
CA PHE A 108 1.14 -16.74 0.94
C PHE A 108 1.30 -15.21 0.87
N SER A 109 0.42 -14.46 1.53
CA SER A 109 0.54 -12.99 1.60
C SER A 109 1.86 -12.55 2.22
N ILE A 110 2.28 -13.20 3.32
CA ILE A 110 3.56 -12.92 3.98
C ILE A 110 4.74 -13.22 3.06
N ASP A 111 4.71 -14.35 2.36
CA ASP A 111 5.78 -14.78 1.45
C ASP A 111 5.92 -13.85 0.24
N MET A 112 4.81 -13.49 -0.39
CA MET A 112 4.78 -12.53 -1.49
C MET A 112 5.27 -11.15 -1.06
N ALA A 113 4.83 -10.68 0.10
CA ALA A 113 5.29 -9.41 0.67
C ALA A 113 6.78 -9.46 0.99
N ALA A 114 7.29 -10.57 1.53
CA ALA A 114 8.70 -10.72 1.89
C ALA A 114 9.61 -10.74 0.66
N THR A 115 9.19 -11.45 -0.38
CA THR A 115 9.85 -11.45 -1.69
C THR A 115 9.89 -10.04 -2.28
N LEU A 116 8.78 -9.29 -2.18
CA LEU A 116 8.75 -7.90 -2.65
C LEU A 116 9.66 -6.99 -1.81
N HIS A 117 9.73 -7.19 -0.49
CA HIS A 117 10.62 -6.45 0.39
C HIS A 117 12.09 -6.66 0.01
N LYS A 118 12.49 -7.92 -0.23
CA LYS A 118 13.83 -8.26 -0.72
C LYS A 118 14.15 -7.59 -2.04
N ARG A 119 13.21 -7.56 -3.00
CA ARG A 119 13.40 -6.88 -4.28
C ARG A 119 13.51 -5.36 -4.14
N ALA A 120 12.70 -4.77 -3.27
CA ALA A 120 12.65 -3.31 -3.09
C ALA A 120 13.85 -2.77 -2.29
N TYR A 121 14.27 -3.48 -1.25
CA TYR A 121 15.25 -2.99 -0.27
C TYR A 121 16.55 -3.81 -0.22
N GLY A 122 16.66 -4.89 -1.02
CA GLY A 122 17.87 -5.72 -1.10
C GLY A 122 18.07 -6.69 0.06
N VAL A 123 17.19 -6.68 1.07
CA VAL A 123 17.30 -7.51 2.29
C VAL A 123 15.98 -8.21 2.60
N MET A 124 16.06 -9.44 3.13
CA MET A 124 14.87 -10.15 3.60
C MET A 124 14.33 -9.46 4.85
N PRO A 125 13.00 -9.34 5.01
CA PRO A 125 12.42 -8.85 6.26
C PRO A 125 12.67 -9.86 7.38
N SER A 126 12.66 -9.38 8.63
CA SER A 126 12.75 -10.23 9.82
C SER A 126 11.39 -10.47 10.47
N THR A 127 10.41 -9.62 10.18
CA THR A 127 9.14 -9.57 10.91
C THR A 127 7.98 -9.37 9.95
N ALA A 128 6.88 -10.06 10.25
CA ALA A 128 5.58 -9.86 9.64
C ALA A 128 4.58 -9.45 10.73
N TRP A 129 3.86 -8.35 10.52
CA TRP A 129 2.80 -7.89 11.40
C TRP A 129 1.44 -8.11 10.75
N VAL A 130 0.49 -8.58 11.55
CA VAL A 130 -0.93 -8.60 11.24
C VAL A 130 -1.71 -7.95 12.38
N ARG A 131 -2.92 -7.48 12.12
CA ARG A 131 -3.76 -6.96 13.20
C ARG A 131 -4.09 -8.03 14.25
N THR A 132 -4.55 -9.18 13.77
CA THR A 132 -4.98 -10.30 14.60
C THR A 132 -4.46 -11.61 14.04
N GLN A 133 -3.60 -12.29 14.80
CA GLN A 133 -3.13 -13.63 14.48
C GLN A 133 -4.26 -14.68 14.58
N PRO A 134 -4.39 -15.58 13.59
CA PRO A 134 -5.21 -16.77 13.73
C PRO A 134 -4.72 -17.65 14.90
N LEU A 135 -5.64 -18.26 15.65
CA LEU A 135 -5.34 -19.04 16.88
C LEU A 135 -4.28 -20.16 16.74
N LYS A 136 -4.07 -20.67 15.52
CA LYS A 136 -3.12 -21.74 15.21
C LYS A 136 -1.99 -21.30 14.26
N ALA A 137 -1.77 -20.00 14.12
CA ALA A 137 -0.71 -19.48 13.28
C ALA A 137 0.66 -19.86 13.84
N LYS A 138 1.59 -20.23 12.95
CA LYS A 138 2.99 -20.43 13.33
C LYS A 138 3.60 -19.07 13.66
N LYS A 139 4.40 -19.01 14.72
CA LYS A 139 5.15 -17.79 15.10
C LYS A 139 6.29 -17.47 14.14
N ARG A 140 6.84 -18.48 13.47
CA ARG A 140 7.92 -18.35 12.49
C ARG A 140 7.47 -18.97 11.17
N ILE A 141 7.66 -18.22 10.10
CA ILE A 141 7.22 -18.59 8.75
C ILE A 141 8.44 -18.51 7.85
N ASP A 142 8.71 -19.61 7.16
CA ASP A 142 9.75 -19.64 6.13
C ASP A 142 9.18 -18.99 4.87
N VAL A 143 9.98 -18.10 4.27
CA VAL A 143 9.61 -17.28 3.11
C VAL A 143 10.74 -17.28 2.10
N GLY A 144 10.41 -16.98 0.85
CA GLY A 144 11.32 -17.00 -0.29
C GLY A 144 11.67 -18.42 -0.73
N GLU A 145 12.48 -18.49 -1.79
CA GLU A 145 12.92 -19.74 -2.38
C GLU A 145 14.43 -19.68 -2.71
N GLY A 146 15.11 -20.83 -2.61
CA GLY A 146 16.51 -20.97 -3.00
C GLY A 146 17.46 -20.08 -2.19
N ALA A 147 18.25 -19.25 -2.88
CA ALA A 147 19.23 -18.37 -2.25
C ALA A 147 18.62 -17.16 -1.53
N ASP A 148 17.34 -16.85 -1.81
CA ASP A 148 16.60 -15.76 -1.19
C ASP A 148 15.65 -16.24 -0.08
N GLN A 149 15.90 -17.43 0.47
CA GLN A 149 15.11 -17.96 1.58
C GLN A 149 15.45 -17.26 2.90
N GLY A 150 14.42 -17.02 3.71
CA GLY A 150 14.55 -16.49 5.07
C GLY A 150 13.43 -16.97 5.98
N THR A 151 13.45 -16.51 7.23
CA THR A 151 12.39 -16.76 8.20
C THR A 151 11.92 -15.42 8.75
N VAL A 152 10.60 -15.21 8.78
CA VAL A 152 9.97 -14.05 9.40
C VAL A 152 9.25 -14.44 10.68
N GLU A 153 9.35 -13.58 11.70
CA GLU A 153 8.56 -13.70 12.92
C GLU A 153 7.18 -13.04 12.73
N LEU A 154 6.12 -13.78 13.01
CA LEU A 154 4.75 -13.29 12.96
C LEU A 154 4.37 -12.62 14.28
N MET A 155 4.02 -11.34 14.21
CA MET A 155 3.63 -10.50 15.35
C MET A 155 2.25 -9.90 15.14
N ASN A 156 1.61 -9.50 16.25
CA ASN A 156 0.40 -8.68 16.22
C ASN A 156 0.78 -7.20 16.25
N GLY A 157 0.05 -6.36 15.53
CA GLY A 157 0.18 -4.90 15.58
C GLY A 157 -1.17 -4.23 15.35
N LEU A 158 -1.68 -3.50 16.34
CA LEU A 158 -2.97 -2.81 16.25
C LEU A 158 -3.01 -1.74 15.15
N TRP A 159 -1.84 -1.15 14.85
CA TRP A 159 -1.63 -0.22 13.76
C TRP A 159 -1.81 -0.84 12.37
N VAL A 160 -1.66 -2.17 12.23
CA VAL A 160 -1.81 -2.83 10.92
C VAL A 160 -3.28 -2.79 10.51
N PRO A 161 -3.62 -2.42 9.27
CA PRO A 161 -5.02 -2.41 8.85
C PRO A 161 -5.62 -3.81 8.75
N GLU A 162 -6.94 -3.93 8.88
CA GLU A 162 -7.62 -5.21 8.72
C GLU A 162 -7.35 -5.81 7.34
N ARG A 163 -7.08 -7.12 7.29
CA ARG A 163 -6.73 -7.89 6.09
C ARG A 163 -5.42 -7.50 5.39
N PHE A 164 -4.61 -6.66 6.03
CA PHE A 164 -3.26 -6.41 5.57
C PHE A 164 -2.24 -7.23 6.34
N VAL A 165 -1.16 -7.54 5.64
CA VAL A 165 0.11 -7.97 6.22
C VAL A 165 1.10 -6.86 5.99
N VAL A 166 1.90 -6.54 7.01
CA VAL A 166 3.09 -5.71 6.84
C VAL A 166 4.31 -6.55 7.07
N VAL A 167 5.30 -6.49 6.18
CA VAL A 167 6.59 -7.15 6.41
C VAL A 167 7.72 -6.13 6.33
N GLY A 168 8.69 -6.27 7.23
CA GLY A 168 9.79 -5.32 7.34
C GLY A 168 10.85 -5.74 8.34
N ILE A 169 11.75 -4.80 8.62
CA ILE A 169 12.76 -4.91 9.66
C ILE A 169 12.40 -3.85 10.71
N PRO A 170 12.16 -4.23 11.98
CA PRO A 170 11.91 -3.25 13.04
C PRO A 170 13.05 -2.24 13.13
N ASP A 171 12.71 -0.98 13.40
CA ASP A 171 13.71 0.08 13.64
C ASP A 171 14.41 -0.02 15.00
#